data_AF-A0A431K104-F1
#
_entry.id   AF-A0A431K104-F1
#
_cell.length_a   1.000
_cell.length_b   1.000
_cell.length_c   1.000
_cell.angle_alpha   90.00
_cell.angle_beta   90.00
_cell.angle_gamma   90.00
#
_symmetry.space_group_name_H-M   'P 1'
#
loop_
_entity.id
_entity.type
_entity.pdbx_description
1 polymer ?
#
loop_
_entity_poly.entity_id
_entity_poly.type
_entity_poly.pdbx_seq_one_letter_code
_entity_poly.pdbx_strand_id
1 'polypeptide(L)'
;MPRTLRACCRIAGSRRDDCLISGQHVLAGRLRSRQNLLDSICTSLAGRAAELLVFGPELSSSGAESDLRKATESAARMLRHLGHGSRIGRTDVSVNSEENLCTDVDASNAPIEALLQSEHARATKLLDMHRGALLALVDELMEHGQVTPTRFAEVVGLSLGAPEDALDPYAERLAAFRRRGLDQLSA
;
A
#
# COMPACT_ATOMS: atom_id res chain seq x y z
N MET A 1 12.52 -13.48 11.01
CA MET A 1 12.25 -12.05 11.27
C MET A 1 13.54 -11.32 11.56
N PRO A 2 13.83 -10.22 10.84
CA PRO A 2 14.92 -9.31 11.19
C PRO A 2 14.77 -8.82 12.63
N ARG A 3 15.87 -8.71 13.38
CA ARG A 3 15.88 -8.26 14.79
C ARG A 3 15.22 -6.88 14.98
N THR A 4 15.16 -6.07 13.92
CA THR A 4 14.58 -4.71 13.89
C THR A 4 13.05 -4.70 13.90
N LEU A 5 12.39 -5.58 13.15
CA LEU A 5 10.93 -5.73 13.14
C LEU A 5 10.41 -6.26 14.49
N ARG A 6 11.16 -7.17 15.14
CA ARG A 6 10.87 -7.63 16.51
C ARG A 6 10.92 -6.51 17.54
N ALA A 7 11.80 -5.52 17.37
CA ALA A 7 11.87 -4.35 18.24
C ALA A 7 10.67 -3.41 18.03
N CYS A 8 10.25 -3.18 16.79
CA CYS A 8 9.07 -2.36 16.48
C CYS A 8 7.78 -2.97 17.05
N CYS A 9 7.55 -4.28 16.88
CA CYS A 9 6.40 -4.96 17.50
C CYS A 9 6.39 -4.84 19.03
N ARG A 10 7.57 -4.90 19.66
CA ARG A 10 7.71 -4.81 21.13
C ARG A 10 7.50 -3.39 21.65
N ILE A 11 7.88 -2.36 20.88
CA ILE A 11 7.59 -0.94 21.17
C ILE A 11 6.10 -0.63 20.95
N ALA A 12 5.48 -1.23 19.94
CA ALA A 12 4.07 -1.04 19.60
C ALA A 12 3.07 -1.78 20.52
N GLY A 13 3.53 -2.45 21.59
CA GLY A 13 2.66 -3.04 22.61
C GLY A 13 1.85 -4.28 22.18
N SER A 14 2.17 -4.90 21.04
CA SER A 14 1.49 -6.13 20.59
C SER A 14 1.80 -7.30 21.54
N ARG A 15 0.77 -7.95 22.11
CA ARG A 15 0.94 -9.04 23.08
C ARG A 15 1.65 -10.24 22.43
N ARG A 16 2.49 -10.92 23.22
CA ARG A 16 3.29 -12.10 22.79
C ARG A 16 2.43 -13.27 22.33
N ASP A 17 1.15 -13.32 22.72
CA ASP A 17 0.28 -14.46 22.47
C ASP A 17 -0.47 -14.38 21.12
N ASP A 18 -0.46 -13.22 20.45
CA ASP A 18 -0.85 -13.11 19.03
C ASP A 18 0.28 -13.58 18.08
N CYS A 19 1.41 -14.01 18.64
CA CYS A 19 2.63 -14.42 17.95
C CYS A 19 2.86 -15.92 18.15
N LEU A 20 1.94 -16.75 17.65
CA LEU A 20 2.18 -18.19 17.51
C LEU A 20 3.20 -18.42 16.39
N ILE A 21 4.47 -18.60 16.76
CA ILE A 21 5.54 -19.07 15.87
C ILE A 21 5.67 -20.59 16.08
N SER A 22 4.96 -21.37 15.26
CA SER A 22 5.45 -22.68 14.84
C SER A 22 6.23 -22.47 13.54
N GLY A 23 7.31 -23.23 13.37
CA GLY A 23 8.31 -23.03 12.33
C GLY A 23 7.75 -22.91 10.90
N GLN A 24 8.45 -22.11 10.10
CA GLN A 24 8.36 -22.07 8.64
C GLN A 24 7.10 -21.47 8.00
N HIS A 25 6.39 -20.52 8.61
CA HIS A 25 5.54 -19.59 7.83
C HIS A 25 5.76 -18.15 8.28
N VAL A 26 6.26 -17.34 7.35
CA VAL A 26 6.53 -15.90 7.51
C VAL A 26 5.20 -15.18 7.71
N LEU A 27 5.14 -14.26 8.68
CA LEU A 27 4.04 -13.32 8.92
C LEU A 27 3.95 -12.29 7.76
N ALA A 28 3.57 -12.72 6.57
CA ALA A 28 3.42 -11.90 5.37
C ALA A 28 2.16 -10.99 5.39
N GLY A 29 1.66 -10.55 6.55
CA GLY A 29 0.32 -9.94 6.58
C GLY A 29 -0.05 -8.97 7.69
N ARG A 30 0.85 -8.48 8.55
CA ARG A 30 0.39 -7.72 9.74
C ARG A 30 0.99 -6.33 10.00
N LEU A 31 2.03 -5.92 9.28
CA LEU A 31 2.57 -4.56 9.37
C LEU A 31 2.76 -4.00 7.96
N ARG A 32 2.07 -2.90 7.65
CA ARG A 32 2.24 -2.16 6.40
C ARG A 32 2.68 -0.74 6.75
N SER A 33 3.73 -0.25 6.10
CA SER A 33 4.08 1.17 6.19
C SER A 33 2.98 2.04 5.58
N ARG A 34 3.01 3.33 5.89
CA ARG A 34 2.19 4.32 5.19
C ARG A 34 2.38 4.24 3.67
N GLN A 35 3.63 4.07 3.22
CA GLN A 35 3.94 4.00 1.79
C GLN A 35 3.32 2.74 1.16
N ASN A 36 3.44 1.58 1.81
CA ASN A 36 2.79 0.35 1.33
C ASN A 36 1.27 0.47 1.23
N LEU A 37 0.63 1.20 2.14
CA LEU A 37 -0.81 1.46 2.07
C LEU A 37 -1.16 2.35 0.88
N LEU A 38 -0.40 3.42 0.65
CA LEU A 38 -0.55 4.28 -0.53
C LEU A 38 -0.36 3.51 -1.83
N ASP A 39 0.68 2.67 -1.92
CA ASP A 39 0.93 1.83 -3.10
C ASP A 39 -0.17 0.79 -3.31
N SER A 40 -0.77 0.28 -2.23
CA SER A 40 -1.96 -0.56 -2.29
C SER A 40 -3.14 0.17 -2.93
N ILE A 41 -3.42 1.39 -2.44
CA ILE A 41 -4.54 2.21 -2.92
C ILE A 41 -4.32 2.58 -4.39
N CYS A 42 -3.11 3.03 -4.74
CA CYS A 42 -2.73 3.34 -6.11
C CYS A 42 -2.90 2.14 -7.05
N THR A 43 -2.45 0.96 -6.65
CA THR A 43 -2.60 -0.27 -7.46
C THR A 43 -4.06 -0.65 -7.64
N SER A 44 -4.89 -0.54 -6.60
CA SER A 44 -6.34 -0.78 -6.71
C SER A 44 -7.02 0.22 -7.67
N LEU A 45 -6.57 1.47 -7.71
CA LEU A 45 -7.13 2.47 -8.61
C LEU A 45 -6.55 2.42 -10.04
N ALA A 46 -5.47 1.66 -10.26
CA ALA A 46 -4.73 1.65 -11.52
C ALA A 46 -5.55 1.07 -12.69
N GLY A 47 -6.40 0.07 -12.45
CA GLY A 47 -7.26 -0.50 -13.49
C GLY A 47 -8.23 0.55 -14.06
N ARG A 48 -8.92 1.26 -13.17
CA ARG A 48 -9.81 2.37 -13.55
C ARG A 48 -9.05 3.50 -14.23
N ALA A 49 -7.87 3.86 -13.72
CA ALA A 49 -7.02 4.88 -14.33
C ALA A 49 -6.60 4.49 -15.75
N ALA A 50 -6.25 3.22 -15.99
CA ALA A 50 -5.89 2.70 -17.30
C ALA A 50 -7.08 2.75 -18.27
N GLU A 51 -8.28 2.32 -17.84
CA GLU A 51 -9.48 2.42 -18.67
C GLU A 51 -9.77 3.87 -19.08
N LEU A 52 -9.72 4.80 -18.13
CA LEU A 52 -9.97 6.21 -18.41
C LEU A 52 -8.91 6.82 -19.34
N LEU A 53 -7.65 6.41 -19.19
CA LEU A 53 -6.55 6.87 -20.02
C LEU A 53 -6.68 6.38 -21.48
N VAL A 54 -7.15 5.15 -21.68
CA VAL A 54 -7.22 4.51 -23.00
C VAL A 54 -8.56 4.78 -23.71
N PHE A 55 -9.68 4.65 -22.99
CA PHE A 55 -11.02 4.68 -23.57
C PHE A 55 -11.79 5.96 -23.26
N GLY A 56 -11.29 6.79 -22.35
CA GLY A 56 -11.97 8.00 -21.89
C GLY A 56 -13.12 7.72 -20.89
N PRO A 57 -13.75 8.78 -20.36
CA PRO A 57 -14.78 8.66 -19.32
C PRO A 57 -16.07 7.98 -19.79
N GLU A 58 -16.41 8.13 -21.08
CA GLU A 58 -17.66 7.63 -21.66
C GLU A 58 -17.72 6.10 -21.76
N LEU A 59 -16.56 5.45 -21.79
CA LEU A 59 -16.40 4.00 -21.99
C LEU A 59 -15.83 3.30 -20.76
N SER A 60 -15.84 3.96 -19.60
CA SER A 60 -15.36 3.33 -18.38
C SER A 60 -16.33 2.25 -17.88
N SER A 61 -15.79 1.10 -17.47
CA SER A 61 -16.59 -0.06 -17.12
C SER A 61 -17.12 -0.01 -15.68
N SER A 62 -18.13 -0.83 -15.40
CA SER A 62 -18.58 -1.11 -14.03
C SER A 62 -17.69 -2.13 -13.30
N GLY A 63 -16.70 -2.72 -13.98
CA GLY A 63 -15.84 -3.77 -13.43
C GLY A 63 -14.93 -3.32 -12.28
N ALA A 64 -14.70 -2.00 -12.15
CA ALA A 64 -13.84 -1.42 -11.11
C ALA A 64 -14.47 -1.38 -9.70
N GLU A 65 -15.73 -1.79 -9.52
CA GLU A 65 -16.46 -1.68 -8.24
C GLU A 65 -15.69 -2.32 -7.06
N SER A 66 -15.20 -3.54 -7.24
CA SER A 66 -14.49 -4.27 -6.20
C SER A 66 -13.19 -3.57 -5.77
N ASP A 67 -12.47 -2.99 -6.73
CA ASP A 67 -11.22 -2.32 -6.47
C ASP A 67 -11.43 -0.93 -5.85
N LEU A 68 -12.49 -0.21 -6.27
CA LEU A 68 -12.92 1.03 -5.62
C LEU A 68 -13.30 0.79 -4.16
N ARG A 69 -14.03 -0.30 -3.86
CA ARG A 69 -14.36 -0.68 -2.48
C ARG A 69 -13.09 -0.92 -1.65
N LYS A 70 -12.15 -1.74 -2.14
CA LYS A 70 -10.88 -2.02 -1.45
C LYS A 70 -10.02 -0.77 -1.23
N ALA A 71 -9.94 0.11 -2.23
CA ALA A 71 -9.20 1.36 -2.15
C ALA A 71 -9.82 2.27 -1.07
N THR A 72 -11.14 2.40 -1.07
CA THR A 72 -11.89 3.21 -0.10
C THR A 72 -11.72 2.68 1.32
N GLU A 73 -11.86 1.37 1.52
CA GLU A 73 -11.63 0.71 2.83
C GLU A 73 -10.20 0.94 3.35
N SER A 74 -9.21 0.82 2.47
CA SER A 74 -7.80 1.03 2.81
C SER A 74 -7.52 2.49 3.18
N ALA A 75 -8.05 3.44 2.42
CA ALA A 75 -7.96 4.87 2.70
C ALA A 75 -8.65 5.25 4.01
N ALA A 76 -9.86 4.75 4.24
CA ALA A 76 -10.61 4.95 5.47
C ALA A 76 -9.82 4.42 6.67
N ARG A 77 -9.28 3.20 6.57
CA ARG A 77 -8.47 2.61 7.64
C ARG A 77 -7.20 3.41 7.93
N MET A 78 -6.53 3.88 6.88
CA MET A 78 -5.33 4.70 6.97
C MET A 78 -5.57 5.99 7.76
N LEU A 79 -6.70 6.66 7.51
CA LEU A 79 -7.03 7.94 8.15
C LEU A 79 -7.72 7.79 9.51
N ARG A 80 -8.63 6.81 9.66
CA ARG A 80 -9.45 6.65 10.87
C ARG A 80 -8.79 5.83 11.97
N HIS A 81 -7.93 4.86 11.63
CA HIS A 81 -7.43 3.88 12.59
C HIS A 81 -5.90 3.86 12.75
N LEU A 82 -5.15 4.23 11.70
CA LEU A 82 -3.69 4.08 11.69
C LEU A 82 -2.91 5.38 11.95
N GLY A 83 -3.60 6.51 12.10
CA GLY A 83 -2.95 7.79 12.41
C GLY A 83 -2.03 8.30 11.28
N HIS A 84 -2.28 7.90 10.04
CA HIS A 84 -1.50 8.31 8.86
C HIS A 84 -2.06 9.57 8.17
N GLY A 85 -3.12 10.15 8.74
CA GLY A 85 -3.70 11.44 8.35
C GLY A 85 -3.23 12.59 9.24
N SER A 86 -4.02 13.67 9.29
CA SER A 86 -3.76 14.80 10.19
C SER A 86 -4.00 14.48 11.67
N ARG A 87 -4.86 13.49 11.94
CA ARG A 87 -5.17 13.02 13.29
C ARG A 87 -4.27 11.84 13.65
N ILE A 88 -3.71 11.87 14.86
CA ILE A 88 -2.98 10.74 15.45
C ILE A 88 -3.95 9.76 16.12
N GLY A 89 -5.03 10.29 16.71
CA GLY A 89 -6.04 9.50 17.42
C GLY A 89 -6.92 8.69 16.48
N ARG A 90 -7.39 7.54 16.99
CA ARG A 90 -8.43 6.74 16.34
C ARG A 90 -9.76 7.46 16.39
N THR A 91 -10.54 7.33 15.31
CA THR A 91 -11.89 7.90 15.24
C THR A 91 -12.91 7.00 15.95
N ASP A 92 -12.72 5.68 15.86
CA ASP A 92 -13.52 4.70 16.59
C ASP A 92 -13.07 4.62 18.05
N VAL A 93 -13.85 5.20 18.96
CA VAL A 93 -13.71 5.01 20.42
C VAL A 93 -14.78 4.01 20.86
N SER A 94 -14.84 2.84 20.22
CA SER A 94 -15.67 1.73 20.68
C SER A 94 -14.90 0.90 21.71
N VAL A 95 -15.61 0.40 22.73
CA VAL A 95 -15.04 -0.52 23.73
C VAL A 95 -14.79 -1.91 23.11
N ASN A 96 -15.47 -2.20 22.01
CA ASN A 96 -15.34 -3.42 21.24
C ASN A 96 -14.46 -3.20 19.99
N SER A 97 -13.27 -3.79 19.98
CA SER A 97 -12.31 -3.67 18.86
C SER A 97 -12.81 -4.22 17.52
N GLU A 98 -13.91 -4.98 17.52
CA GLU A 98 -14.54 -5.52 16.31
C GLU A 98 -15.58 -4.57 15.71
N GLU A 99 -16.08 -3.61 16.50
CA GLU A 99 -16.99 -2.57 16.04
C GLU A 99 -16.20 -1.41 15.44
N ASN A 100 -15.94 -1.49 14.13
CA ASN A 100 -15.39 -0.38 13.33
C ASN A 100 -16.48 0.70 13.08
N LEU A 101 -17.15 1.15 14.14
CA LEU A 101 -18.15 2.20 14.03
C LEU A 101 -17.45 3.53 13.77
N CYS A 102 -17.67 4.10 12.60
CA CYS A 102 -17.20 5.43 12.30
C CYS A 102 -18.09 6.44 13.03
N THR A 103 -17.56 7.06 14.08
CA THR A 103 -18.24 8.08 14.89
C THR A 103 -18.18 9.47 14.26
N ASP A 104 -17.32 9.68 13.26
CA ASP A 104 -17.07 10.95 12.57
C ASP A 104 -17.04 10.72 11.04
N VAL A 105 -18.16 10.23 10.50
CA VAL A 105 -18.29 9.86 9.08
C VAL A 105 -18.06 11.09 8.19
N ASP A 106 -18.74 12.19 8.51
CA ASP A 106 -18.75 13.38 7.64
C ASP A 106 -17.38 14.06 7.58
N ALA A 107 -16.68 14.24 8.71
CA ALA A 107 -15.38 14.91 8.71
C ALA A 107 -14.26 14.05 8.08
N SER A 108 -14.46 12.73 7.98
CA SER A 108 -13.47 11.83 7.39
C SER A 108 -13.66 11.57 5.89
N ASN A 109 -14.86 11.79 5.35
CA ASN A 109 -15.16 11.54 3.93
C ASN A 109 -14.35 12.41 2.97
N ALA A 110 -14.30 13.74 3.18
CA ALA A 110 -13.55 14.63 2.28
C ALA A 110 -12.04 14.34 2.26
N PRO A 111 -11.37 14.08 3.39
CA PRO A 111 -9.98 13.61 3.39
C PRO A 111 -9.76 12.26 2.68
N ILE A 112 -10.70 11.31 2.81
CA ILE A 112 -10.64 10.02 2.11
C ILE A 112 -10.72 10.25 0.59
N GLU A 113 -11.68 11.05 0.14
CA GLU A 113 -11.86 11.36 -1.27
C GLU A 113 -10.62 12.06 -1.86
N ALA A 114 -10.07 13.06 -1.15
CA ALA A 114 -8.86 13.74 -1.57
C ALA A 114 -7.65 12.79 -1.69
N LEU A 115 -7.54 11.81 -0.79
CA LEU A 115 -6.50 10.79 -0.85
C LEU A 115 -6.69 9.88 -2.07
N LEU A 116 -7.92 9.40 -2.32
CA LEU A 116 -8.22 8.56 -3.48
C LEU A 116 -7.94 9.30 -4.79
N GLN A 117 -8.33 10.57 -4.89
CA GLN A 117 -8.05 11.41 -6.07
C GLN A 117 -6.54 11.58 -6.30
N SER A 118 -5.77 11.83 -5.24
CA SER A 118 -4.31 11.93 -5.30
C SER A 118 -3.67 10.63 -5.81
N GLU A 119 -4.07 9.48 -5.27
CA GLU A 119 -3.53 8.19 -5.68
C GLU A 119 -4.01 7.76 -7.08
N HIS A 120 -5.22 8.10 -7.48
CA HIS A 120 -5.70 7.91 -8.85
C HIS A 120 -4.90 8.75 -9.85
N ALA A 121 -4.64 10.02 -9.54
CA ALA A 121 -3.80 10.89 -10.36
C ALA A 121 -2.36 10.36 -10.45
N ARG A 122 -1.82 9.83 -9.34
CA ARG A 122 -0.51 9.16 -9.32
C ARG A 122 -0.49 7.93 -10.22
N ALA A 123 -1.51 7.06 -10.13
CA ALA A 123 -1.64 5.88 -10.98
C ALA A 123 -1.69 6.26 -12.46
N THR A 124 -2.52 7.25 -12.80
CA THR A 124 -2.64 7.78 -14.17
C THR A 124 -1.29 8.25 -14.70
N LYS A 125 -0.54 9.04 -13.90
CA LYS A 125 0.79 9.52 -14.28
C LYS A 125 1.79 8.38 -14.48
N LEU A 126 1.78 7.37 -13.61
CA LEU A 126 2.66 6.20 -13.74
C LEU A 126 2.37 5.42 -15.02
N LEU A 127 1.09 5.17 -15.32
CA LEU A 127 0.68 4.47 -16.54
C LEU A 127 1.05 5.25 -17.79
N ASP A 128 0.86 6.57 -17.78
CA ASP A 128 1.22 7.42 -18.92
C ASP A 128 2.74 7.49 -19.13
N MET A 129 3.52 7.64 -18.05
CA MET A 129 4.98 7.62 -18.09
C MET A 129 5.55 6.29 -18.62
N HIS A 130 4.86 5.18 -18.35
CA HIS A 130 5.24 3.83 -18.78
C HIS A 130 4.35 3.29 -19.90
N ARG A 131 3.75 4.17 -20.72
CA ARG A 131 2.81 3.80 -21.79
C ARG A 131 3.34 2.71 -22.73
N GLY A 132 4.61 2.75 -23.08
CA GLY A 132 5.23 1.73 -23.94
C GLY A 132 5.17 0.32 -23.33
N ALA A 133 5.49 0.19 -22.04
CA ALA A 133 5.43 -1.09 -21.34
C ALA A 133 3.98 -1.57 -21.15
N LEU A 134 3.04 -0.64 -20.92
CA LEU A 134 1.61 -0.96 -20.84
C LEU A 134 1.11 -1.55 -22.17
N LEU A 135 1.40 -0.89 -23.30
CA LEU A 135 0.96 -1.36 -24.61
C LEU A 135 1.57 -2.71 -24.96
N ALA A 136 2.87 -2.92 -24.72
CA ALA A 136 3.52 -4.20 -24.95
C ALA A 136 2.88 -5.34 -24.14
N LEU A 137 2.50 -5.06 -22.88
CA LEU A 137 1.80 -6.04 -22.04
C LEU A 137 0.38 -6.32 -22.54
N VAL A 138 -0.33 -5.30 -23.02
CA VAL A 138 -1.67 -5.47 -23.60
C VAL A 138 -1.60 -6.34 -24.85
N ASP A 139 -0.65 -6.09 -25.75
CA ASP A 139 -0.46 -6.88 -26.97
C ASP A 139 -0.19 -8.36 -26.65
N GLU A 140 0.69 -8.62 -25.68
CA GLU A 140 0.99 -9.97 -25.18
C GLU A 140 -0.27 -10.67 -24.61
N LEU A 141 -1.08 -9.95 -23.83
CA LEU A 141 -2.33 -10.48 -23.27
C LEU A 141 -3.39 -10.73 -24.36
N MET A 142 -3.44 -9.90 -25.41
CA MET A 142 -4.36 -10.09 -26.53
C MET A 142 -3.99 -11.32 -27.36
N GLU A 143 -2.70 -11.59 -27.55
CA GLU A 143 -2.21 -12.73 -28.33
C GLU A 143 -2.31 -14.05 -27.55
N HIS A 144 -2.01 -14.04 -26.25
CA HIS A 144 -1.85 -15.27 -25.46
C HIS A 144 -2.88 -15.48 -24.35
N GLY A 145 -3.67 -14.46 -24.00
CA GLY A 145 -4.72 -14.52 -22.98
C GLY A 145 -4.23 -14.56 -21.53
N GLN A 146 -2.93 -14.76 -21.30
CA GLN A 146 -2.29 -14.82 -19.99
C GLN A 146 -0.81 -14.48 -20.10
N VAL A 147 -0.21 -14.00 -19.01
CA VAL A 147 1.22 -13.68 -18.95
C VAL A 147 1.79 -14.23 -17.65
N THR A 148 2.87 -15.01 -17.73
CA THR A 148 3.57 -15.52 -16.54
C THR A 148 4.43 -14.43 -15.90
N PRO A 149 4.78 -14.51 -14.61
CA PRO A 149 5.61 -13.49 -13.96
C PRO A 149 6.93 -13.24 -14.70
N THR A 150 7.63 -14.30 -15.13
CA THR A 150 8.88 -14.18 -15.89
C THR A 150 8.66 -13.47 -17.22
N ARG A 151 7.60 -13.82 -17.94
CA ARG A 151 7.28 -13.18 -19.22
C ARG A 151 6.89 -11.72 -19.04
N PHE A 152 6.11 -11.41 -18.01
CA PHE A 152 5.76 -10.03 -17.65
C PHE A 152 7.04 -9.20 -17.46
N ALA A 153 7.98 -9.72 -16.68
CA ALA A 153 9.23 -9.04 -16.38
C ALA A 153 10.08 -8.77 -17.64
N GLU A 154 10.12 -9.72 -18.57
CA GLU A 154 10.77 -9.55 -19.88
C GLU A 154 10.09 -8.47 -20.72
N VAL A 155 8.76 -8.53 -20.85
CA VAL A 155 7.96 -7.60 -21.68
C VAL A 155 8.06 -6.17 -21.17
N VAL A 156 8.00 -5.98 -19.85
CA VAL A 156 8.06 -4.65 -19.23
C VAL A 156 9.49 -4.18 -18.90
N GLY A 157 10.50 -5.03 -19.13
CA GLY A 157 11.92 -4.71 -18.88
C GLY A 157 12.28 -4.58 -17.40
N LEU A 158 11.60 -5.30 -16.51
CA LEU A 158 11.85 -5.29 -15.06
C LEU A 158 12.63 -6.54 -14.61
N SER A 159 13.46 -6.40 -13.57
CA SER A 159 14.17 -7.53 -12.96
C SER A 159 13.39 -8.09 -11.77
N LEU A 160 13.01 -9.37 -11.84
CA LEU A 160 12.43 -10.10 -10.71
C LEU A 160 13.54 -10.58 -9.77
N GLY A 161 13.92 -9.74 -8.81
CA GLY A 161 14.95 -10.13 -7.84
C GLY A 161 15.10 -9.21 -6.63
N ALA A 162 14.23 -8.21 -6.48
CA ALA A 162 14.27 -7.36 -5.30
C ALA A 162 13.83 -8.14 -4.05
N PRO A 163 14.55 -8.01 -2.92
CA PRO A 163 14.14 -8.64 -1.67
C PRO A 163 12.80 -8.05 -1.18
N GLU A 164 12.02 -8.86 -0.46
CA GLU A 164 10.66 -8.51 0.00
C GLU A 164 10.63 -7.25 0.90
N ASP A 165 11.73 -6.93 1.59
CA ASP A 165 11.87 -5.74 2.45
C ASP A 165 12.41 -4.49 1.73
N ALA A 166 12.63 -4.56 0.41
CA ALA A 166 13.12 -3.43 -0.38
C ALA A 166 12.21 -2.19 -0.31
N LEU A 167 10.91 -2.38 -0.12
CA LEU A 167 9.93 -1.30 -0.03
C LEU A 167 9.89 -0.62 1.35
N ASP A 168 10.43 -1.29 2.38
CA ASP A 168 10.31 -0.91 3.77
C ASP A 168 11.70 -0.95 4.46
N PRO A 169 12.58 0.04 4.22
CA PRO A 169 13.97 0.06 4.71
C PRO A 169 14.07 0.42 6.20
N TYR A 170 13.26 -0.21 7.06
CA TYR A 170 13.24 0.04 8.50
C TYR A 170 14.61 -0.16 9.15
N ALA A 171 15.35 -1.19 8.71
CA ALA A 171 16.67 -1.49 9.24
C ALA A 171 17.69 -0.38 8.93
N GLU A 172 17.70 0.11 7.69
CA GLU A 172 18.58 1.19 7.25
C GLU A 172 18.25 2.50 7.96
N ARG A 173 16.96 2.83 8.07
CA ARG A 173 16.50 4.03 8.79
C ARG A 173 16.88 3.98 10.28
N LEU A 174 16.75 2.83 10.92
CA LEU A 174 17.18 2.66 12.31
C LEU A 174 18.70 2.79 12.46
N ALA A 175 19.48 2.24 11.52
CA ALA A 175 20.94 2.41 11.52
C ALA A 175 21.34 3.88 11.35
N ALA A 176 20.68 4.62 10.46
CA ALA A 176 20.91 6.05 10.27
C ALA A 176 20.57 6.87 11.52
N PHE A 177 19.46 6.55 12.20
CA PHE A 177 19.08 7.18 13.46
C PHE A 177 20.13 6.97 14.55
N ARG A 178 20.65 5.74 14.69
CA ARG A 178 21.71 5.41 15.65
C ARG A 178 22.99 6.20 15.39
N ARG A 179 23.43 6.32 14.13
CA ARG A 179 24.62 7.11 13.77
C ARG A 179 24.47 8.57 14.20
N ARG A 180 23.34 9.22 13.89
CA ARG A 180 23.07 10.61 14.30
C ARG A 180 23.11 10.79 15.82
N GLY A 181 22.59 9.83 16.58
CA GLY A 181 22.63 9.87 18.04
C GLY A 181 24.06 9.74 18.60
N LEU A 182 24.91 8.94 17.96
CA LEU A 182 26.32 8.82 18.35
C LEU A 182 27.11 10.10 18.01
N ASP A 183 26.87 10.68 16.83
CA ASP A 183 27.52 11.93 16.39
C ASP A 183 27.19 13.10 17.34
N GLN A 184 25.94 13.16 17.86
CA GLN A 184 25.49 14.16 18.83
C GLN A 184 26.03 13.96 20.25
N LEU A 185 26.51 12.75 20.59
CA LEU A 185 27.12 12.43 21.88
C LEU A 185 28.65 12.59 21.87
N SER A 186 29.25 12.57 20.68
CA SER A 186 30.69 12.80 20.47
C SER A 186 31.07 14.26 20.19
N ALA A 187 30.10 15.16 20.11
CA ALA A 187 30.26 16.61 19.94
C ALA A 187 29.99 17.34 21.26
#